data_AF-C1F1E0-F1
#
_entry.id   AF-C1F1E0-F1
#
_cell.length_a   1.000
_cell.length_b   1.000
_cell.length_c   1.000
_cell.angle_alpha   90.00
_cell.angle_beta   90.00
_cell.angle_gamma   90.00
#
_symmetry.space_group_name_H-M   'P 1'
#
loop_
_entity.id
_entity.type
_entity.pdbx_description
1 polymer ?
#
loop_
_entity_poly.entity_id
_entity_poly.type
_entity_poly.pdbx_seq_one_letter_code
_entity_poly.pdbx_strand_id
1 'polypeptide(L)'
;MSLRKSRYLAAALAVAATVGVLSGCQSVAGSQAVSLVRVIDASYNAPAVDVYVGQTQIAGNIAAPFISNYAILSPGVQTTKIDSTGTTKVLATVSGNYLASTQHSLYLSDSGTSFTATLLTDQVTAAPAGDFDVRFLQNANAVGSVDIYLVPDGSKFAAATPIAANLAPGQVTSYIPVAAGSYQLVIAPAGSTKASYTGSAVVYASGQVRTLLITDQPNVDQQPINVVVGDDVD
;
A
#
# COMPACT_ATOMS: atom_id res chain seq x y z
N MET A 1 87.21 -18.33 30.96
CA MET A 1 87.05 -19.69 30.41
C MET A 1 86.36 -19.58 29.06
N SER A 2 87.10 -19.88 27.97
CA SER A 2 86.65 -20.37 26.64
C SER A 2 85.44 -19.73 25.93
N LEU A 3 85.66 -18.91 24.87
CA LEU A 3 85.45 -19.23 23.42
C LEU A 3 83.99 -19.60 23.04
N ARG A 4 83.31 -18.97 22.05
CA ARG A 4 83.67 -18.94 20.61
C ARG A 4 82.95 -17.82 19.85
N LYS A 5 83.61 -17.39 18.77
CA LYS A 5 83.16 -16.51 17.68
C LYS A 5 82.05 -17.16 16.84
N SER A 6 81.16 -16.36 16.28
CA SER A 6 80.72 -16.50 14.88
C SER A 6 80.41 -15.13 14.30
N ARG A 7 80.97 -14.87 13.12
CA ARG A 7 80.79 -13.64 12.33
C ARG A 7 79.62 -13.84 11.36
N TYR A 8 79.13 -12.74 10.81
CA TYR A 8 78.77 -12.53 9.39
C TYR A 8 77.40 -11.88 9.13
N LEU A 9 77.51 -10.71 8.46
CA LEU A 9 76.64 -10.09 7.44
C LEU A 9 75.19 -9.72 7.84
N ALA A 10 74.82 -8.44 7.95
CA ALA A 10 74.66 -7.41 6.91
C ALA A 10 73.46 -7.65 5.96
N ALA A 11 72.43 -6.79 6.09
CA ALA A 11 71.47 -6.29 5.08
C ALA A 11 70.19 -5.82 5.81
N ALA A 12 70.00 -4.54 6.07
CA ALA A 12 69.32 -3.58 5.20
C ALA A 12 67.81 -3.86 5.01
N LEU A 13 66.95 -3.02 5.62
CA LEU A 13 65.77 -2.48 4.94
C LEU A 13 65.24 -1.26 5.72
N ALA A 14 65.29 -0.10 5.07
CA ALA A 14 64.65 1.12 5.53
C ALA A 14 63.14 1.02 5.29
N VAL A 15 62.33 1.27 6.32
CA VAL A 15 60.89 1.50 6.18
C VAL A 15 60.62 2.95 6.57
N ALA A 16 60.45 3.78 5.55
CA ALA A 16 59.97 5.15 5.72
C ALA A 16 58.47 5.09 6.04
N ALA A 17 58.09 5.51 7.24
CA ALA A 17 56.70 5.63 7.66
C ALA A 17 56.08 6.88 7.05
N THR A 18 55.35 6.73 5.95
CA THR A 18 54.44 7.77 5.45
C THR A 18 53.12 7.69 6.21
N VAL A 19 52.93 8.57 7.19
CA VAL A 19 51.63 8.81 7.83
C VAL A 19 50.76 9.60 6.85
N GLY A 20 49.97 8.88 6.05
CA GLY A 20 48.91 9.47 5.23
C GLY A 20 47.69 9.75 6.10
N VAL A 21 47.38 11.03 6.32
CA VAL A 21 46.14 11.46 6.95
C VAL A 21 45.00 11.21 5.95
N LEU A 22 44.24 10.12 6.13
CA LEU A 22 42.98 9.91 5.42
C LEU A 22 41.89 10.79 6.06
N SER A 23 41.85 12.07 5.68
CA SER A 23 40.68 12.93 5.86
C SER A 23 39.65 12.59 4.80
N GLY A 24 38.97 11.45 4.95
CA GLY A 24 37.95 10.94 4.04
C GLY A 24 36.54 11.03 4.62
N CYS A 25 36.10 12.19 5.10
CA CYS A 25 34.67 12.45 5.26
C CYS A 25 34.09 12.78 3.88
N GLN A 26 33.87 11.74 3.07
CA GLN A 26 33.00 11.88 1.91
C GLN A 26 31.57 11.98 2.46
N SER A 27 30.98 13.18 2.37
CA SER A 27 29.55 13.35 2.55
C SER A 27 28.85 12.52 1.48
N VAL A 28 28.30 11.38 1.87
CA VAL A 28 27.35 10.65 1.03
C VAL A 28 26.21 11.63 0.77
N ALA A 29 25.98 12.00 -0.49
CA ALA A 29 24.82 12.80 -0.85
C ALA A 29 23.61 12.14 -0.21
N GLY A 30 23.00 12.83 0.76
CA GLY A 30 21.96 12.25 1.61
C GLY A 30 20.86 11.65 0.75
N SER A 31 20.43 10.43 1.09
CA SER A 31 19.24 9.84 0.48
C SER A 31 18.12 10.88 0.60
N GLN A 32 17.72 11.46 -0.53
CA GLN A 32 16.62 12.40 -0.53
C GLN A 32 15.38 11.62 -0.12
N ALA A 33 14.69 12.07 0.93
CA ALA A 33 13.46 11.44 1.34
C ALA A 33 12.46 11.48 0.18
N VAL A 34 11.82 10.34 -0.10
CA VAL A 34 10.84 10.19 -1.19
C VAL A 34 9.45 9.98 -0.63
N SER A 35 8.43 10.25 -1.45
CA SER A 35 7.07 9.78 -1.21
C SER A 35 6.80 8.59 -2.11
N LEU A 36 6.14 7.57 -1.57
CA LEU A 36 5.61 6.46 -2.37
C LEU A 36 4.14 6.72 -2.66
N VAL A 37 3.71 6.54 -3.90
CA VAL A 37 2.33 6.81 -4.31
C VAL A 37 1.81 5.73 -5.23
N ARG A 38 0.65 5.16 -4.93
CA ARG A 38 -0.08 4.25 -5.82
C ARG A 38 -1.43 4.83 -6.19
N VAL A 39 -2.06 4.22 -7.18
CA VAL A 39 -3.46 4.51 -7.57
C VAL A 39 -4.32 3.32 -7.18
N ILE A 40 -5.45 3.59 -6.54
CA ILE A 40 -6.53 2.63 -6.32
C ILE A 40 -7.72 3.14 -7.14
N ASP A 41 -8.04 2.46 -8.23
CA ASP A 41 -9.22 2.75 -9.02
C ASP A 41 -10.35 1.78 -8.66
N ALA A 42 -11.35 2.31 -7.96
CA ALA A 42 -12.56 1.60 -7.59
C ALA A 42 -13.77 2.04 -8.42
N SER A 43 -13.64 3.08 -9.23
CA SER A 43 -14.77 3.75 -9.86
C SER A 43 -15.15 3.09 -11.18
N TYR A 44 -16.36 2.53 -11.24
CA TYR A 44 -16.92 2.08 -12.51
C TYR A 44 -17.50 3.22 -13.35
N ASN A 45 -17.69 4.40 -12.77
CA ASN A 45 -18.07 5.61 -13.49
C ASN A 45 -16.89 6.31 -14.19
N ALA A 46 -15.65 6.04 -13.75
CA ALA A 46 -14.46 6.50 -14.45
C ALA A 46 -14.28 5.67 -15.75
N PRO A 47 -14.03 6.30 -16.92
CA PRO A 47 -13.51 5.56 -18.07
C PRO A 47 -12.09 5.08 -17.76
N ALA A 48 -11.45 4.36 -18.67
CA ALA A 48 -10.02 4.08 -18.52
C ALA A 48 -9.22 5.38 -18.39
N VAL A 49 -8.34 5.48 -17.40
CA VAL A 49 -7.58 6.71 -17.08
C VAL A 49 -6.06 6.55 -17.12
N ASP A 50 -5.39 7.67 -17.39
CA ASP A 50 -3.98 7.89 -17.11
C ASP A 50 -3.84 8.84 -15.91
N VAL A 51 -2.94 8.53 -14.97
CA VAL A 51 -2.75 9.31 -13.74
C VAL A 51 -1.34 9.88 -13.66
N TYR A 52 -1.27 11.19 -13.48
CA TYR A 52 -0.02 11.95 -13.40
C TYR A 52 0.06 12.72 -12.10
N VAL A 53 1.21 12.67 -11.42
CA VAL A 53 1.52 13.55 -10.29
C VAL A 53 2.60 14.54 -10.75
N GLY A 54 2.24 15.82 -10.82
CA GLY A 54 3.05 16.81 -11.52
C GLY A 54 3.22 16.42 -13.00
N GLN A 55 4.45 16.09 -13.40
CA GLN A 55 4.80 15.65 -14.77
C GLN A 55 5.01 14.13 -14.87
N THR A 56 4.94 13.39 -13.76
CA THR A 56 5.26 11.95 -13.74
C THR A 56 3.99 11.13 -13.88
N GLN A 57 3.91 10.27 -14.91
CA GLN A 57 2.85 9.28 -15.02
C GLN A 57 3.10 8.15 -14.02
N ILE A 58 2.16 7.92 -13.10
CA ILE A 58 2.28 6.86 -12.07
C ILE A 58 1.41 5.65 -12.39
N ALA A 59 0.39 5.81 -13.23
CA ALA A 59 -0.44 4.74 -13.77
C ALA A 59 -0.96 5.13 -15.15
N GLY A 60 -1.12 4.16 -16.05
CA GLY A 60 -1.60 4.41 -17.40
C GLY A 60 -2.51 3.31 -17.90
N ASN A 61 -3.56 3.68 -18.65
CA ASN A 61 -4.60 2.79 -19.15
C ASN A 61 -5.16 1.85 -18.07
N ILE A 62 -5.50 2.41 -16.91
CA ILE A 62 -6.11 1.66 -15.80
C ILE A 62 -7.63 1.82 -15.81
N ALA A 63 -8.35 0.82 -15.32
CA ALA A 63 -9.79 0.85 -15.13
C ALA A 63 -10.17 -0.01 -13.93
N ALA A 64 -11.24 0.35 -13.24
CA ALA A 64 -11.71 -0.36 -12.05
C ALA A 64 -12.11 -1.82 -12.32
N PRO A 65 -11.90 -2.72 -11.34
CA PRO A 65 -11.21 -2.51 -10.07
C PRO A 65 -9.69 -2.70 -10.24
N PHE A 66 -8.88 -1.76 -9.76
CA PHE A 66 -7.42 -1.81 -9.95
C PHE A 66 -6.65 -1.21 -8.76
N ILE A 67 -5.54 -1.84 -8.40
CA ILE A 67 -4.55 -1.31 -7.45
C ILE A 67 -3.19 -1.35 -8.14
N SER A 68 -2.53 -0.20 -8.28
CA SER A 68 -1.20 -0.12 -8.86
C SER A 68 -0.11 -0.48 -7.84
N ASN A 69 1.09 -0.78 -8.33
CA ASN A 69 2.28 -0.71 -7.50
C ASN A 69 2.55 0.74 -7.05
N TYR A 70 3.35 0.91 -6.00
CA TYR A 70 3.84 2.22 -5.58
C TYR A 70 4.89 2.76 -6.56
N ALA A 71 4.69 3.99 -7.01
CA ALA A 71 5.67 4.80 -7.71
C ALA A 71 6.44 5.68 -6.72
N ILE A 72 7.71 5.95 -7.02
CA ILE A 72 8.56 6.84 -6.23
C ILE A 72 8.43 8.27 -6.77
N LEU A 73 8.11 9.22 -5.90
CA LEU A 73 7.93 10.63 -6.22
C LEU A 73 8.69 11.54 -5.26
N SER A 74 8.95 12.77 -5.71
CA SER A 74 9.42 13.84 -4.84
C SER A 74 8.32 14.27 -3.86
N PRO A 75 8.62 14.43 -2.56
CA PRO A 75 7.67 14.95 -1.58
C PRO A 75 7.28 16.41 -1.86
N GLY A 76 6.12 16.81 -1.34
CA GLY A 76 5.61 18.18 -1.37
C GLY A 76 4.18 18.29 -1.87
N VAL A 77 3.69 19.52 -1.92
CA VAL A 77 2.36 19.82 -2.49
C VAL A 77 2.45 19.72 -4.00
N GLN A 78 1.68 18.80 -4.58
CA GLN A 78 1.64 18.55 -6.01
C GLN A 78 0.19 18.42 -6.48
N THR A 79 -0.04 18.82 -7.72
CA THR A 79 -1.31 18.54 -8.38
C THR A 79 -1.23 17.19 -9.08
N THR A 80 -2.24 16.37 -8.84
CA THR A 80 -2.47 15.12 -9.53
C THR A 80 -3.56 15.32 -10.56
N LYS A 81 -3.27 14.87 -11.78
CA LYS A 81 -4.12 14.99 -12.95
C LYS A 81 -4.55 13.60 -13.38
N ILE A 82 -5.85 13.42 -13.56
CA ILE A 82 -6.44 12.17 -14.05
C ILE A 82 -7.02 12.48 -15.41
N ASP A 83 -6.39 11.92 -16.44
CA ASP A 83 -6.75 12.13 -17.83
C ASP A 83 -7.49 10.92 -18.39
N SER A 84 -8.33 11.15 -19.40
CA SER A 84 -8.85 10.05 -20.22
C SER A 84 -7.68 9.40 -20.97
N THR A 85 -7.58 8.07 -20.90
CA THR A 85 -6.44 7.30 -21.44
C THR A 85 -6.05 7.71 -22.84
N GLY A 86 -4.75 7.93 -23.06
CA GLY A 86 -4.17 8.25 -24.37
C GLY A 86 -4.50 9.66 -24.87
N THR A 87 -5.05 10.53 -24.01
CA THR A 87 -5.41 11.91 -24.35
C THR A 87 -4.90 12.88 -23.28
N THR A 88 -5.04 14.19 -23.53
CA THR A 88 -4.75 15.23 -22.52
C THR A 88 -6.02 15.76 -21.85
N LYS A 89 -7.18 15.11 -22.08
CA LYS A 89 -8.48 15.54 -21.55
C LYS A 89 -8.54 15.23 -20.06
N VAL A 90 -8.54 16.28 -19.26
CA VAL A 90 -8.64 16.20 -17.80
C VAL A 90 -10.04 15.76 -17.40
N LEU A 91 -10.12 14.70 -16.59
CA LEU A 91 -11.36 14.21 -16.00
C LEU A 91 -11.51 14.67 -14.55
N ALA A 92 -10.41 14.66 -13.80
CA ALA A 92 -10.35 15.14 -12.42
C ALA A 92 -8.95 15.67 -12.08
N THR A 93 -8.90 16.54 -11.08
CA THR A 93 -7.65 17.02 -10.48
C THR A 93 -7.75 17.02 -8.97
N VAL A 94 -6.68 16.63 -8.28
CA VAL A 94 -6.58 16.76 -6.82
C VAL A 94 -5.25 17.40 -6.46
N SER A 95 -5.28 18.39 -5.56
CA SER A 95 -4.06 18.92 -4.95
C SER A 95 -3.82 18.16 -3.66
N GLY A 96 -2.62 17.60 -3.50
CA GLY A 96 -2.27 16.76 -2.37
C GLY A 96 -0.87 17.08 -1.85
N ASN A 97 -0.69 16.98 -0.53
CA ASN A 97 0.62 17.06 0.08
C ASN A 97 1.21 15.66 0.23
N TYR A 98 2.17 15.32 -0.62
CA TYR A 98 2.85 14.04 -0.62
C TYR A 98 3.99 14.08 0.40
N LEU A 99 3.77 13.50 1.57
CA LEU A 99 4.72 13.55 2.67
C LEU A 99 5.99 12.72 2.42
N ALA A 100 7.12 13.23 2.90
CA ALA A 100 8.41 12.55 2.85
C ALA A 100 8.41 11.30 3.74
N SER A 101 9.02 10.21 3.27
CA SER A 101 9.08 8.92 3.96
C SER A 101 7.69 8.36 4.29
N THR A 102 6.70 8.62 3.43
CA THR A 102 5.30 8.18 3.61
C THR A 102 4.79 7.55 2.32
N GLN A 103 3.80 6.66 2.46
CA GLN A 103 3.06 6.04 1.36
C GLN A 103 1.68 6.69 1.23
N HIS A 104 1.22 6.89 0.00
CA HIS A 104 -0.10 7.44 -0.27
C HIS A 104 -0.83 6.64 -1.36
N SER A 105 -2.15 6.58 -1.23
CA SER A 105 -3.03 6.02 -2.26
C SER A 105 -3.89 7.14 -2.84
N LEU A 106 -3.78 7.37 -4.15
CA LEU A 106 -4.78 8.15 -4.88
C LEU A 106 -5.99 7.25 -5.15
N TYR A 107 -7.06 7.46 -4.41
CA TYR A 107 -8.27 6.67 -4.46
C TYR A 107 -9.32 7.30 -5.37
N LEU A 108 -9.65 6.62 -6.47
CA LEU A 108 -10.75 6.99 -7.37
C LEU A 108 -11.98 6.18 -6.95
N SER A 109 -13.07 6.88 -6.61
CA SER A 109 -14.31 6.25 -6.13
C SER A 109 -15.53 6.84 -6.84
N ASP A 110 -16.62 6.08 -6.91
CA ASP A 110 -17.84 6.56 -7.52
C ASP A 110 -18.49 7.67 -6.68
N SER A 111 -19.11 8.62 -7.37
CA SER A 111 -19.88 9.72 -6.78
C SER A 111 -21.07 10.06 -7.69
N GLY A 112 -22.23 9.46 -7.39
CA GLY A 112 -23.41 9.58 -8.24
C GLY A 112 -23.17 8.92 -9.61
N THR A 113 -23.29 9.68 -10.70
CA THR A 113 -22.99 9.21 -12.07
C THR A 113 -21.58 9.62 -12.54
N SER A 114 -20.73 10.09 -11.63
CA SER A 114 -19.35 10.51 -11.89
C SER A 114 -18.42 9.84 -10.87
N PHE A 115 -17.18 10.31 -10.78
CA PHE A 115 -16.19 9.82 -9.85
C PHE A 115 -15.46 10.98 -9.17
N THR A 116 -14.87 10.70 -8.02
CA THR A 116 -13.99 11.62 -7.30
C THR A 116 -12.62 11.00 -7.08
N ALA A 117 -11.61 11.82 -6.83
CA ALA A 117 -10.27 11.39 -6.49
C ALA A 117 -9.87 11.97 -5.14
N THR A 118 -9.45 11.09 -4.22
CA THR A 118 -9.06 11.47 -2.87
C THR A 118 -7.64 10.97 -2.59
N LEU A 119 -6.80 11.80 -1.96
CA LEU A 119 -5.50 11.36 -1.50
C LEU A 119 -5.63 10.76 -0.09
N LEU A 120 -5.30 9.48 0.04
CA LEU A 120 -5.23 8.75 1.31
C LEU A 120 -3.77 8.66 1.76
N THR A 121 -3.54 8.73 3.07
CA THR A 121 -2.25 8.37 3.68
C THR A 121 -2.29 6.90 4.07
N ASP A 122 -1.27 6.16 3.68
CA ASP A 122 -1.14 4.73 3.97
C ASP A 122 -0.24 4.53 5.18
N GLN A 123 -0.47 3.44 5.90
CA GLN A 123 0.37 3.06 7.02
C GLN A 123 1.68 2.48 6.50
N VAL A 124 2.80 3.04 6.96
CA VAL A 124 4.16 2.67 6.51
C VAL A 124 4.94 1.84 7.52
N THR A 125 4.37 1.67 8.72
CA THR A 125 4.96 0.88 9.78
C THR A 125 4.26 -0.47 9.86
N ALA A 126 5.03 -1.54 10.06
CA ALA A 126 4.47 -2.85 10.32
C ALA A 126 3.45 -2.81 11.48
N ALA A 127 2.44 -3.65 11.38
CA ALA A 127 1.48 -3.84 12.46
C ALA A 127 2.18 -4.31 13.74
N PRO A 128 1.61 -4.05 14.93
CA PRO A 128 2.14 -4.54 16.20
C PRO A 128 2.39 -6.06 16.19
N ALA A 129 3.36 -6.50 16.99
CA ALA A 129 3.66 -7.93 17.13
C ALA A 129 2.42 -8.71 17.62
N GLY A 130 2.07 -9.78 16.90
CA GLY A 130 0.85 -10.56 17.10
C GLY A 130 -0.31 -10.18 16.17
N ASP A 131 -0.27 -9.00 15.55
CA ASP A 131 -1.37 -8.47 14.74
C ASP A 131 -0.97 -8.26 13.27
N PHE A 132 -1.98 -8.11 12.42
CA PHE A 132 -1.92 -7.45 11.13
C PHE A 132 -2.93 -6.30 11.11
N ASP A 133 -2.65 -5.25 10.35
CA ASP A 133 -3.54 -4.10 10.21
C ASP A 133 -4.26 -4.14 8.87
N VAL A 134 -5.57 -3.88 8.86
CA VAL A 134 -6.37 -3.89 7.63
C VAL A 134 -7.23 -2.63 7.48
N ARG A 135 -7.28 -2.08 6.28
CA ARG A 135 -8.15 -0.96 5.89
C ARG A 135 -9.13 -1.41 4.80
N PHE A 136 -10.38 -1.00 4.90
CA PHE A 136 -11.41 -1.28 3.91
C PHE A 136 -11.79 -0.03 3.13
N LEU A 137 -11.81 -0.14 1.81
CA LEU A 137 -12.33 0.87 0.89
C LEU A 137 -13.59 0.29 0.28
N GLN A 138 -14.76 0.75 0.74
CA GLN A 138 -16.03 0.24 0.25
C GLN A 138 -16.56 1.12 -0.87
N ASN A 139 -16.59 0.62 -2.10
CA ASN A 139 -17.17 1.27 -3.27
C ASN A 139 -18.26 0.41 -3.96
N ALA A 140 -18.64 -0.75 -3.41
CA ALA A 140 -19.72 -1.56 -3.96
C ALA A 140 -21.08 -0.88 -3.73
N ASN A 141 -21.62 -0.24 -4.76
CA ASN A 141 -22.88 0.50 -4.70
C ASN A 141 -24.09 -0.42 -4.74
N ALA A 142 -24.01 -1.57 -5.41
CA ALA A 142 -25.12 -2.49 -5.63
C ALA A 142 -25.65 -3.13 -4.34
N VAL A 143 -24.82 -3.23 -3.31
CA VAL A 143 -25.16 -3.83 -2.01
C VAL A 143 -25.47 -2.80 -0.92
N GLY A 144 -25.28 -1.51 -1.20
CA GLY A 144 -25.43 -0.44 -0.20
C GLY A 144 -24.44 -0.57 0.97
N SER A 145 -24.87 -0.19 2.17
CA SER A 145 -24.05 -0.33 3.38
C SER A 145 -23.83 -1.79 3.73
N VAL A 146 -22.61 -2.13 4.12
CA VAL A 146 -22.20 -3.50 4.46
C VAL A 146 -21.60 -3.62 5.86
N ASP A 147 -21.73 -4.80 6.44
CA ASP A 147 -20.94 -5.27 7.57
C ASP A 147 -19.84 -6.21 7.05
N ILE A 148 -18.62 -5.99 7.52
CA ILE A 148 -17.42 -6.72 7.11
C ILE A 148 -16.91 -7.55 8.27
N TYR A 149 -16.62 -8.81 7.99
CA TYR A 149 -16.18 -9.79 8.96
C TYR A 149 -14.91 -10.47 8.47
N LEU A 150 -14.00 -10.72 9.40
CA LEU A 150 -12.93 -11.70 9.23
C LEU A 150 -13.27 -12.90 10.09
N VAL A 151 -13.76 -13.96 9.45
CA VAL A 151 -14.18 -15.19 10.14
C VAL A 151 -12.96 -16.12 10.21
N PRO A 152 -12.47 -16.51 11.41
CA PRO A 152 -11.35 -17.43 11.51
C PRO A 152 -11.64 -18.72 10.74
N ASP A 153 -10.64 -19.28 10.07
CA ASP A 153 -10.83 -20.47 9.27
C ASP A 153 -11.40 -21.64 10.09
N GLY A 154 -12.36 -22.36 9.52
CA GLY A 154 -13.15 -23.39 10.21
C GLY A 154 -14.24 -22.89 11.18
N SER A 155 -14.35 -21.58 11.41
CA SER A 155 -15.42 -20.99 12.24
C SER A 155 -16.69 -20.70 11.43
N LYS A 156 -17.83 -20.57 12.12
CA LYS A 156 -19.13 -20.26 11.48
C LYS A 156 -19.38 -18.75 11.46
N PHE A 157 -19.75 -18.22 10.29
CA PHE A 157 -20.16 -16.82 10.11
C PHE A 157 -21.27 -16.38 11.07
N ALA A 158 -22.25 -17.23 11.36
CA ALA A 158 -23.39 -16.89 12.23
C ALA A 158 -23.02 -16.48 13.67
N ALA A 159 -21.79 -16.75 14.12
CA ALA A 159 -21.29 -16.35 15.44
C ALA A 159 -20.29 -15.17 15.37
N ALA A 160 -20.00 -14.64 14.17
CA ALA A 160 -19.00 -13.61 13.98
C ALA A 160 -19.55 -12.22 14.32
N THR A 161 -18.68 -11.36 14.86
CA THR A 161 -18.93 -9.92 15.04
C THR A 161 -18.24 -9.17 13.90
N PRO A 162 -18.88 -8.16 13.28
CA PRO A 162 -18.22 -7.40 12.23
C PRO A 162 -17.05 -6.59 12.80
N ILE A 163 -15.96 -6.54 12.05
CA ILE A 163 -14.81 -5.68 12.36
C ILE A 163 -15.00 -4.26 11.83
N ALA A 164 -15.87 -4.09 10.82
CA ALA A 164 -16.37 -2.81 10.35
C ALA A 164 -17.86 -2.95 10.06
N ALA A 165 -18.69 -2.16 10.72
CA ALA A 165 -20.14 -2.24 10.62
C ALA A 165 -20.71 -1.03 9.88
N ASN A 166 -21.80 -1.24 9.14
CA ASN A 166 -22.55 -0.21 8.41
C ASN A 166 -21.66 0.70 7.53
N LEU A 167 -20.69 0.11 6.84
CA LEU A 167 -19.79 0.83 5.95
C LEU A 167 -20.50 1.12 4.63
N ALA A 168 -20.82 2.39 4.39
CA ALA A 168 -21.53 2.84 3.19
C ALA A 168 -20.60 2.92 1.96
N PRO A 169 -21.14 2.86 0.71
CA PRO A 169 -20.36 3.13 -0.49
C PRO A 169 -19.66 4.49 -0.44
N GLY A 170 -18.41 4.52 -0.90
CA GLY A 170 -17.49 5.66 -0.82
C GLY A 170 -16.76 5.81 0.52
N GLN A 171 -17.11 5.04 1.57
CA GLN A 171 -16.43 5.13 2.86
C GLN A 171 -15.13 4.34 2.90
N VAL A 172 -14.18 4.87 3.66
CA VAL A 172 -12.87 4.28 3.91
C VAL A 172 -12.66 4.17 5.41
N THR A 173 -12.28 3.01 5.91
CA THR A 173 -11.99 2.85 7.35
C THR A 173 -10.61 3.43 7.68
N SER A 174 -10.33 3.62 8.97
CA SER A 174 -8.93 3.61 9.42
C SER A 174 -8.34 2.20 9.28
N TYR A 175 -7.04 2.05 9.45
CA TYR A 175 -6.44 0.74 9.66
C TYR A 175 -6.93 0.16 11.00
N ILE A 176 -7.38 -1.09 10.96
CA ILE A 176 -7.95 -1.82 12.08
C ILE A 176 -6.98 -2.95 12.44
N PRO A 177 -6.47 -3.02 13.67
CA PRO A 177 -5.64 -4.13 14.12
C PRO A 177 -6.48 -5.37 14.32
N VAL A 178 -6.00 -6.49 13.80
CA VAL A 178 -6.60 -7.81 13.91
C VAL A 178 -5.49 -8.81 14.23
N ALA A 179 -5.76 -9.77 15.12
CA ALA A 179 -4.79 -10.82 15.42
C ALA A 179 -4.35 -11.54 14.13
N ALA A 180 -3.06 -11.80 13.98
CA ALA A 180 -2.53 -12.57 12.87
C ALA A 180 -3.11 -13.99 12.86
N GLY A 181 -3.44 -14.52 11.68
CA GLY A 181 -4.14 -15.79 11.56
C GLY A 181 -4.72 -16.06 10.17
N SER A 182 -5.44 -17.16 10.04
CA SER A 182 -6.15 -17.54 8.82
C SER A 182 -7.61 -17.12 8.91
N TYR A 183 -8.09 -16.35 7.93
CA TYR A 183 -9.43 -15.78 7.91
C TYR A 183 -10.10 -15.92 6.55
N GLN A 184 -11.41 -16.17 6.56
CA GLN A 184 -12.28 -15.93 5.42
C GLN A 184 -12.87 -14.52 5.54
N LEU A 185 -12.75 -13.73 4.47
CA LEU A 185 -13.45 -12.46 4.38
C LEU A 185 -14.92 -12.72 4.06
N VAL A 186 -15.82 -12.23 4.92
CA VAL A 186 -17.26 -12.28 4.70
C VAL A 186 -17.81 -10.87 4.70
N ILE A 187 -18.63 -10.54 3.70
CA ILE A 187 -19.30 -9.24 3.60
C ILE A 187 -20.80 -9.51 3.49
N ALA A 188 -21.58 -8.87 4.35
CA ALA A 188 -23.03 -8.97 4.37
C ALA A 188 -23.64 -7.57 4.28
N PRO A 189 -24.85 -7.40 3.72
CA PRO A 189 -25.59 -6.15 3.85
C PRO A 189 -25.73 -5.79 5.34
N ALA A 190 -25.68 -4.51 5.69
CA ALA A 190 -25.70 -4.07 7.07
C ALA A 190 -26.89 -4.66 7.86
N GLY A 191 -26.62 -5.28 9.00
CA GLY A 191 -27.61 -5.95 9.85
C GLY A 191 -28.12 -7.30 9.33
N SER A 192 -27.59 -7.82 8.21
CA SER A 192 -27.97 -9.12 7.64
C SER A 192 -27.12 -10.26 8.19
N THR A 193 -27.74 -11.42 8.39
CA THR A 193 -27.05 -12.70 8.67
C THR A 193 -26.79 -13.53 7.41
N LYS A 194 -27.08 -12.98 6.23
CA LYS A 194 -26.77 -13.58 4.94
C LYS A 194 -25.66 -12.81 4.25
N ALA A 195 -24.60 -13.52 3.89
CA ALA A 195 -23.47 -12.97 3.18
C ALA A 195 -23.84 -12.64 1.72
N SER A 196 -23.37 -11.50 1.24
CA SER A 196 -23.30 -11.14 -0.18
C SER A 196 -21.95 -11.55 -0.79
N TYR A 197 -20.93 -11.73 0.04
CA TYR A 197 -19.61 -12.21 -0.36
C TYR A 197 -19.02 -13.17 0.67
N THR A 198 -18.38 -14.23 0.21
CA THR A 198 -17.55 -15.10 1.04
C THR A 198 -16.32 -15.52 0.26
N GLY A 199 -15.16 -15.01 0.69
CA GLY A 199 -13.87 -15.32 0.08
C GLY A 199 -13.31 -16.66 0.55
N SER A 200 -12.25 -17.11 -0.12
CA SER A 200 -11.42 -18.21 0.38
C SER A 200 -10.64 -17.78 1.63
N ALA A 201 -10.19 -18.75 2.42
CA ALA A 201 -9.34 -18.47 3.57
C ALA A 201 -7.98 -17.91 3.12
N VAL A 202 -7.53 -16.84 3.78
CA VAL A 202 -6.25 -16.17 3.56
C VAL A 202 -5.50 -16.11 4.89
N VAL A 203 -4.20 -16.41 4.85
CA VAL A 203 -3.31 -16.29 6.00
C VAL A 203 -2.72 -14.88 6.04
N TYR A 204 -2.96 -14.17 7.14
CA TYR A 204 -2.36 -12.89 7.44
C TYR A 204 -1.30 -13.08 8.52
N ALA A 205 -0.05 -12.77 8.19
CA ALA A 205 1.09 -12.88 9.09
C ALA A 205 1.24 -11.65 9.99
N SER A 206 1.89 -11.81 11.14
CA SER A 206 2.15 -10.68 12.04
C SER A 206 3.05 -9.64 11.38
N GLY A 207 2.71 -8.36 11.56
CA GLY A 207 3.43 -7.22 10.99
C GLY A 207 2.86 -6.75 9.65
N GLN A 208 2.00 -7.54 9.01
CA GLN A 208 1.42 -7.17 7.72
C GLN A 208 0.45 -6.01 7.83
N VAL A 209 0.42 -5.19 6.77
CA VAL A 209 -0.55 -4.11 6.59
C VAL A 209 -1.23 -4.30 5.23
N ARG A 210 -2.56 -4.26 5.20
CA ARG A 210 -3.36 -4.57 4.00
C ARG A 210 -4.45 -3.54 3.75
N THR A 211 -4.69 -3.26 2.47
CA THR A 211 -5.83 -2.50 2.00
C THR A 211 -6.75 -3.41 1.20
N LEU A 212 -8.01 -3.57 1.62
CA LEU A 212 -9.02 -4.35 0.92
C LEU A 212 -9.98 -3.41 0.21
N LEU A 213 -9.93 -3.43 -1.13
CA LEU A 213 -10.85 -2.73 -2.00
C LEU A 213 -12.07 -3.60 -2.26
N ILE A 214 -13.26 -3.08 -1.96
CA ILE A 214 -14.55 -3.74 -2.17
C ILE A 214 -15.29 -2.97 -3.26
N THR A 215 -15.62 -3.63 -4.36
CA THR A 215 -16.34 -3.03 -5.50
C THR A 215 -17.53 -3.89 -5.89
N ASP A 216 -18.41 -3.36 -6.73
CA ASP A 216 -19.40 -4.20 -7.39
C ASP A 216 -18.71 -5.26 -8.26
N GLN A 217 -19.32 -6.42 -8.44
CA GLN A 217 -18.89 -7.40 -9.43
C GLN A 217 -19.78 -7.27 -10.67
N PRO A 218 -19.32 -6.60 -11.73
CA PRO A 218 -20.12 -6.47 -12.94
C PRO A 218 -20.33 -7.86 -13.55
N ASN A 219 -21.60 -8.25 -13.73
CA ASN A 219 -22.06 -9.42 -14.48
C ASN A 219 -22.12 -10.79 -13.76
N VAL A 220 -22.33 -10.86 -12.44
CA VAL A 220 -22.68 -12.12 -11.75
C VAL A 220 -23.84 -11.98 -10.77
N ASP A 221 -24.80 -12.90 -10.87
CA ASP A 221 -26.02 -12.89 -10.03
C ASP A 221 -25.80 -13.46 -8.61
N GLN A 222 -24.69 -14.17 -8.35
CA GLN A 222 -24.47 -14.90 -7.10
C GLN A 222 -23.53 -14.22 -6.09
N GLN A 223 -22.63 -13.35 -6.55
CA GLN A 223 -21.68 -12.61 -5.72
C GLN A 223 -21.61 -11.18 -6.26
N PRO A 224 -22.49 -10.25 -5.84
CA PRO A 224 -22.51 -8.88 -6.36
C PRO A 224 -21.29 -8.05 -5.97
N ILE A 225 -20.36 -8.61 -5.21
CA ILE A 225 -19.18 -7.94 -4.67
C ILE A 225 -17.93 -8.60 -5.22
N ASN A 226 -16.99 -7.78 -5.68
CA ASN A 226 -15.61 -8.15 -5.97
C ASN A 226 -14.68 -7.57 -4.90
N VAL A 227 -13.62 -8.29 -4.55
CA VAL A 227 -12.62 -7.83 -3.58
C VAL A 227 -11.23 -7.92 -4.19
N VAL A 228 -10.47 -6.83 -4.09
CA VAL A 228 -9.05 -6.76 -4.47
C VAL A 228 -8.22 -6.41 -3.23
N VAL A 229 -7.13 -7.13 -3.01
CA VAL A 229 -6.21 -6.91 -1.88
C VAL A 229 -4.98 -6.17 -2.37
N GLY A 230 -4.62 -5.08 -1.69
CA GLY A 230 -3.36 -4.38 -1.85
C GLY A 230 -2.45 -4.62 -0.65
N ASP A 231 -1.18 -4.92 -0.93
CA ASP A 231 -0.12 -5.05 0.07
C ASP A 231 0.47 -3.65 0.37
N ASP A 232 0.48 -3.26 1.65
CA ASP A 232 1.01 -1.96 2.10
C ASP A 232 2.38 -2.13 2.80
N VAL A 233 2.48 -3.15 3.66
CA VAL A 233 3.69 -3.58 4.36
C VAL A 233 3.68 -5.10 4.49
N ASP A 234 4.83 -5.74 4.26
CA ASP A 234 5.05 -7.18 4.43
C ASP A 234 5.95 -7.50 5.64
#